data_AF-A0A7S3BE60-F1
#
_entry.id   AF-A0A7S3BE60-F1
#
_cell.length_a   1.000
_cell.length_b   1.000
_cell.length_c   1.000
_cell.angle_alpha   90.00
_cell.angle_beta   90.00
_cell.angle_gamma   90.00
#
_symmetry.space_group_name_H-M   'P 1'
#
loop_
_entity.id
_entity.type
_entity.pdbx_description
1 polymer ?
#
loop_
_entity_poly.entity_id
_entity_poly.type
_entity_poly.pdbx_seq_one_letter_code
_entity_poly.pdbx_strand_id
1 'polypeptide(L)'
;KVLESSRMRTMLLCALVAQIHAQTPKTGEKKAGLPGVTPAAKAMSPDAIQLGKLRVVLYDFGCTKPEYASSVPCKGREYVKKLKDEKDAAKKKELMEQHSKEAKQIMALPIEEKKKRSQESFATVKKMWKEYCQAPKDSTVCTNDLMKKTYDKP
;
A
#
# COMPACT_ATOMS: atom_id res chain seq x y z
N LYS A 1 -55.18 -20.58 19.23
CA LYS A 1 -55.31 -19.12 19.49
C LYS A 1 -54.07 -18.48 18.86
N VAL A 2 -54.04 -18.16 17.57
CA VAL A 2 -54.73 -17.02 16.89
C VAL A 2 -54.30 -15.69 17.51
N LEU A 3 -53.41 -14.98 16.84
CA LEU A 3 -53.61 -13.67 16.19
C LEU A 3 -52.26 -13.30 15.52
N GLU A 4 -52.16 -13.20 14.19
CA GLU A 4 -52.49 -11.99 13.39
C GLU A 4 -51.63 -10.78 13.79
N SER A 5 -51.13 -9.90 12.94
CA SER A 5 -51.19 -9.66 11.49
C SER A 5 -50.55 -8.26 11.32
N SER A 6 -50.23 -7.89 10.07
CA SER A 6 -50.01 -6.50 9.63
C SER A 6 -48.63 -5.89 9.92
N ARG A 7 -47.80 -5.49 8.93
CA ARG A 7 -48.09 -5.11 7.53
C ARG A 7 -46.92 -5.39 6.59
N MET A 8 -47.26 -6.20 5.60
CA MET A 8 -46.67 -6.26 4.27
C MET A 8 -47.14 -5.06 3.45
N ARG A 9 -46.20 -4.30 2.86
CA ARG A 9 -46.36 -3.57 1.58
C ARG A 9 -44.99 -3.60 0.88
N THR A 10 -44.76 -4.42 -0.16
CA THR A 10 -45.17 -4.22 -1.58
C THR A 10 -44.40 -3.00 -2.15
N MET A 11 -43.50 -3.04 -3.13
CA MET A 11 -43.35 -3.79 -4.40
C MET A 11 -41.84 -3.90 -4.73
N LEU A 12 -41.29 -5.01 -5.26
CA LEU A 12 -41.37 -5.47 -6.65
C LEU A 12 -41.04 -4.39 -7.71
N LEU A 13 -39.81 -4.43 -8.25
CA LEU A 13 -39.51 -4.07 -9.62
C LEU A 13 -38.25 -4.84 -10.07
N CYS A 14 -38.50 -6.04 -10.56
CA CYS A 14 -37.59 -6.81 -11.40
C CYS A 14 -37.82 -6.46 -12.88
N ALA A 15 -36.73 -6.55 -13.65
CA ALA A 15 -36.67 -6.66 -15.12
C ALA A 15 -36.96 -5.35 -15.90
N LEU A 16 -36.33 -5.00 -17.02
CA LEU A 16 -35.44 -5.62 -18.03
C LEU A 16 -34.39 -4.54 -18.41
N VAL A 17 -33.19 -4.81 -18.93
CA VAL A 17 -32.95 -5.17 -20.34
C VAL A 17 -31.70 -6.03 -20.45
N ALA A 18 -31.88 -7.22 -21.00
CA ALA A 18 -30.83 -8.03 -21.58
C ALA A 18 -30.31 -7.37 -22.85
N GLN A 19 -29.00 -7.18 -22.98
CA GLN A 19 -28.33 -7.30 -24.28
C GLN A 19 -27.15 -8.25 -24.15
N ILE A 20 -27.33 -9.38 -24.83
CA ILE A 20 -26.35 -10.43 -25.10
C ILE A 20 -25.29 -9.84 -26.02
N HIS A 21 -24.04 -9.81 -25.57
CA HIS A 21 -22.90 -10.00 -26.46
C HIS A 21 -22.05 -11.10 -25.87
N ALA A 22 -22.03 -12.25 -26.57
CA ALA A 22 -21.11 -13.33 -26.33
C ALA A 22 -19.68 -12.82 -26.51
N GLN A 23 -18.97 -12.62 -25.41
CA GLN A 23 -17.51 -12.55 -25.42
C GLN A 23 -17.01 -13.69 -24.55
N THR A 24 -16.56 -14.75 -25.21
CA THR A 24 -15.70 -15.78 -24.63
C THR A 24 -14.58 -15.11 -23.84
N PRO A 25 -14.53 -15.23 -22.49
CA PRO A 25 -13.35 -14.83 -21.77
C PRO A 25 -12.30 -15.91 -22.03
N LYS A 26 -11.26 -15.53 -22.78
CA LYS A 26 -10.02 -16.31 -22.87
C LYS A 26 -9.59 -16.66 -21.44
N THR A 27 -9.54 -17.95 -21.14
CA THR A 27 -9.03 -18.51 -19.89
C THR A 27 -7.53 -18.19 -19.80
N GLY A 28 -7.21 -16.95 -19.40
CA GLY A 28 -5.89 -16.64 -18.87
C GLY A 28 -5.80 -17.30 -17.49
N GLU A 29 -4.95 -18.31 -17.38
CA GLU A 29 -4.62 -18.97 -16.12
C GLU A 29 -4.39 -17.93 -15.01
N LYS A 30 -5.32 -17.86 -14.07
CA LYS A 30 -5.13 -17.12 -12.83
C LYS A 30 -4.11 -17.92 -12.02
N LYS A 31 -2.84 -17.53 -12.06
CA LYS A 31 -1.83 -18.04 -11.11
C LYS A 31 -2.40 -17.89 -9.71
N ALA A 32 -2.63 -19.01 -9.02
CA ALA A 32 -3.12 -19.03 -7.66
C ALA A 32 -2.17 -18.21 -6.79
N GLY A 33 -2.69 -17.13 -6.19
CA GLY A 33 -1.94 -16.38 -5.19
C GLY A 33 -1.65 -17.26 -3.99
N LEU A 34 -0.45 -17.14 -3.43
CA LEU A 34 -0.09 -17.82 -2.18
C LEU A 34 -1.10 -17.43 -1.07
N PRO A 35 -1.53 -18.38 -0.22
CA PRO A 35 -2.41 -18.10 0.91
C PRO A 35 -1.83 -16.98 1.79
N GLY A 36 -2.62 -15.93 2.05
CA GLY A 36 -2.19 -14.77 2.85
C GLY A 36 -1.64 -13.59 2.04
N VAL A 37 -1.55 -13.68 0.72
CA VAL A 37 -1.19 -12.55 -0.15
C VAL A 37 -2.40 -12.17 -1.01
N THR A 38 -3.27 -11.29 -0.49
CA THR A 38 -4.27 -10.66 -1.34
C THR A 38 -3.55 -9.82 -2.39
N PRO A 39 -3.86 -9.95 -3.70
CA PRO A 39 -3.24 -9.11 -4.72
C PRO A 39 -3.66 -7.65 -4.52
N ALA A 40 -2.88 -6.90 -3.74
CA ALA A 40 -3.11 -5.47 -3.48
C ALA A 40 -3.08 -4.62 -4.76
N ALA A 41 -2.52 -5.17 -5.85
CA ALA A 41 -2.48 -4.57 -7.17
C ALA A 41 -3.86 -4.30 -7.80
N LYS A 42 -4.93 -4.98 -7.36
CA LYS A 42 -6.29 -4.71 -7.86
C LYS A 42 -7.02 -3.58 -7.12
N ALA A 43 -6.45 -3.05 -6.04
CA ALA A 43 -7.10 -2.05 -5.17
C ALA A 43 -6.37 -0.69 -5.09
N MET A 44 -5.19 -0.56 -5.70
CA MET A 44 -4.40 0.68 -5.67
C MET A 44 -4.62 1.51 -6.94
N SER A 45 -4.83 2.82 -6.78
CA SER A 45 -4.90 3.75 -7.91
C SER A 45 -3.55 3.85 -8.65
N PRO A 46 -3.54 4.21 -9.94
CA PRO A 46 -2.31 4.46 -10.70
C PRO A 46 -1.38 5.46 -9.99
N ASP A 47 -1.94 6.51 -9.40
CA ASP A 47 -1.20 7.51 -8.63
C ASP A 47 -0.49 6.91 -7.42
N ALA A 48 -1.16 6.02 -6.66
CA ALA A 48 -0.55 5.35 -5.53
C ALA A 48 0.63 4.46 -5.96
N ILE A 49 0.50 3.78 -7.10
CA ILE A 49 1.57 2.97 -7.69
C ILE A 49 2.75 3.86 -8.11
N GLN A 50 2.47 4.98 -8.80
CA GLN A 50 3.51 5.93 -9.22
C GLN A 50 4.24 6.54 -8.02
N LEU A 51 3.49 6.97 -6.99
CA LEU A 51 4.05 7.48 -5.75
C LEU A 51 4.94 6.45 -5.06
N GLY A 52 4.52 5.18 -5.02
CA GLY A 52 5.32 4.08 -4.49
C GLY A 52 6.65 3.92 -5.23
N LYS A 53 6.65 3.98 -6.56
CA LYS A 53 7.88 3.91 -7.37
C LYS A 53 8.82 5.08 -7.09
N LEU A 54 8.31 6.30 -7.01
CA LEU A 54 9.12 7.50 -6.73
C LEU A 54 9.69 7.50 -5.30
N ARG A 55 8.90 7.02 -4.33
CA ARG A 55 9.37 6.81 -2.95
C ARG A 55 10.49 5.79 -2.86
N VAL A 56 10.47 4.75 -3.68
CA VAL A 56 11.57 3.78 -3.73
C VAL A 56 12.89 4.46 -4.09
N VAL A 57 12.92 5.32 -5.11
CA VAL A 57 14.11 6.10 -5.47
C VAL A 57 14.55 6.99 -4.30
N LEU A 58 13.60 7.66 -3.65
CA LEU A 58 13.88 8.50 -2.50
C LEU A 58 14.46 7.72 -1.32
N TYR A 59 13.95 6.52 -1.04
CA TYR A 59 14.44 5.67 0.05
C TYR A 59 15.81 5.08 -0.27
N ASP A 60 16.07 4.72 -1.53
CA ASP A 60 17.40 4.23 -1.93
C ASP A 60 18.47 5.32 -1.77
N PHE A 61 18.11 6.60 -1.88
CA PHE A 61 18.97 7.71 -1.46
C PHE A 61 19.01 7.87 0.07
N GLY A 62 17.86 8.15 0.70
CA GLY A 62 17.78 8.58 2.09
C GLY A 62 18.26 7.52 3.08
N CYS A 63 17.89 6.26 2.87
CA CYS A 63 18.22 5.19 3.81
C CYS A 63 19.71 4.77 3.82
N THR A 64 20.53 5.30 2.90
CA THR A 64 21.99 5.15 2.98
C THR A 64 22.62 6.09 4.00
N LYS A 65 21.90 7.14 4.41
CA LYS A 65 22.40 8.10 5.41
C LYS A 65 22.14 7.58 6.82
N PRO A 66 23.13 7.64 7.74
CA PRO A 66 22.98 7.16 9.11
C PRO A 66 21.81 7.80 9.87
N GLU A 67 21.52 9.08 9.61
CA GLU A 67 20.43 9.83 10.24
C GLU A 67 19.04 9.24 9.99
N TYR A 68 18.87 8.46 8.91
CA TYR A 68 17.59 7.89 8.51
C TYR A 68 17.51 6.38 8.70
N ALA A 69 18.64 5.71 8.96
CA ALA A 69 18.74 4.25 8.95
C ALA A 69 17.70 3.57 9.89
N SER A 70 17.52 4.13 11.09
CA SER A 70 16.59 3.60 12.10
C SER A 70 15.14 4.02 11.92
N SER A 71 14.83 4.84 10.90
CA SER A 71 13.48 5.36 10.67
C SER A 71 12.51 4.27 10.18
N VAL A 72 11.23 4.44 10.49
CA VAL A 72 10.14 3.56 10.01
C VAL A 72 10.17 3.31 8.49
N PRO A 73 10.28 4.33 7.61
CA PRO A 73 10.32 4.09 6.16
C PRO A 73 11.54 3.27 5.73
N CYS A 74 12.70 3.46 6.37
CA CYS A 74 13.91 2.71 6.04
C CYS A 74 13.88 1.26 6.50
N LYS A 75 13.36 0.98 7.71
CA LYS A 75 13.11 -0.40 8.17
C LYS A 75 12.18 -1.15 7.20
N GLY A 76 11.12 -0.49 6.73
CA GLY A 76 10.22 -1.05 5.73
C GLY A 76 10.92 -1.30 4.38
N ARG A 77 11.77 -0.37 3.91
CA ARG A 77 12.54 -0.53 2.68
C ARG A 77 13.53 -1.70 2.78
N GLU A 78 14.22 -1.82 3.90
CA GLU A 78 15.16 -2.91 4.18
C GLU A 78 14.47 -4.27 4.16
N TYR A 79 13.32 -4.39 4.83
CA TYR A 79 12.51 -5.60 4.78
C TYR A 79 12.15 -6.00 3.34
N VAL A 80 11.63 -5.07 2.54
CA VAL A 80 11.27 -5.34 1.13
C VAL A 80 12.49 -5.75 0.29
N LYS A 81 13.66 -5.14 0.52
CA LYS A 81 14.91 -5.53 -0.15
C LYS A 81 15.32 -6.95 0.24
N LYS A 82 15.41 -7.25 1.55
CA LYS A 82 15.72 -8.60 2.06
C LYS A 82 14.77 -9.66 1.48
N LEU A 83 13.47 -9.37 1.44
CA LEU A 83 12.47 -10.30 0.93
C LEU A 83 12.56 -10.56 -0.58
N LYS A 84 13.01 -9.56 -1.36
CA LYS A 84 13.24 -9.67 -2.81
C LYS A 84 14.52 -10.44 -3.11
N ASP A 85 15.56 -10.20 -2.31
CA ASP A 85 16.89 -10.75 -2.53
C ASP A 85 16.97 -12.20 -2.02
N GLU A 86 16.20 -12.56 -0.99
CA GLU A 86 16.09 -13.93 -0.48
C GLU A 86 15.51 -14.88 -1.53
N LYS A 87 16.24 -15.98 -1.77
CA LYS A 87 15.91 -17.03 -2.74
C LYS A 87 15.39 -18.29 -2.07
N ASP A 88 15.74 -18.50 -0.80
CA ASP A 88 15.25 -19.63 -0.03
C ASP A 88 13.80 -19.43 0.40
N ALA A 89 12.93 -20.38 0.04
CA ALA A 89 11.50 -20.27 0.31
C ALA A 89 11.16 -20.34 1.81
N ALA A 90 11.92 -21.10 2.60
CA ALA A 90 11.69 -21.24 4.03
C ALA A 90 12.08 -19.95 4.78
N LYS A 91 13.25 -19.39 4.47
CA LYS A 91 13.71 -18.08 5.01
C LYS A 91 12.79 -16.95 4.56
N LYS A 92 12.33 -16.96 3.32
CA LYS A 92 11.38 -15.96 2.83
C LYS A 92 10.07 -16.01 3.60
N LYS A 93 9.56 -17.22 3.89
CA LYS A 93 8.37 -17.41 4.73
C LYS A 93 8.62 -16.90 6.15
N GLU A 94 9.75 -17.23 6.74
CA GLU A 94 10.13 -16.74 8.08
C GLU A 94 10.16 -15.21 8.15
N LEU A 95 10.80 -14.55 7.16
CA LEU A 95 10.83 -13.08 7.05
C LEU A 95 9.41 -12.50 6.96
N MET A 96 8.50 -13.12 6.18
CA MET A 96 7.10 -12.69 6.10
C MET A 96 6.36 -12.86 7.42
N GLU A 97 6.58 -13.97 8.13
CA GLU A 97 5.93 -14.23 9.41
C GLU A 97 6.41 -13.28 10.50
N GLN A 98 7.72 -13.00 10.57
CA GLN A 98 8.29 -12.01 11.47
C GLN A 98 7.71 -10.62 11.22
N HIS A 99 7.71 -10.17 9.96
CA HIS A 99 7.14 -8.87 9.60
C HIS A 99 5.62 -8.78 9.86
N SER A 100 4.89 -9.88 9.65
CA SER A 100 3.46 -9.95 9.97
C SER A 100 3.19 -9.81 11.47
N LYS A 101 4.03 -10.40 12.33
CA LYS A 101 3.95 -10.24 13.79
C LYS A 101 4.18 -8.78 14.19
N GLU A 102 5.22 -8.13 13.65
CA GLU A 102 5.48 -6.70 13.88
C GLU A 102 4.32 -5.82 13.42
N ALA A 103 3.78 -6.10 12.23
CA ALA A 103 2.64 -5.36 11.69
C ALA A 103 1.40 -5.50 12.60
N LYS A 104 1.13 -6.70 13.12
CA LYS A 104 0.03 -6.94 14.06
C LYS A 104 0.22 -6.17 15.37
N GLN A 105 1.46 -6.12 15.89
CA GLN A 105 1.77 -5.33 17.09
C GLN A 105 1.52 -3.83 16.85
N ILE A 106 1.97 -3.30 15.71
CA ILE A 106 1.68 -1.91 15.31
C ILE A 106 0.17 -1.67 15.17
N MET A 107 -0.56 -2.64 14.61
CA MET A 107 -2.02 -2.56 14.46
C MET A 107 -2.77 -2.71 15.79
N ALA A 108 -2.13 -3.21 16.85
CA ALA A 108 -2.69 -3.25 18.20
C ALA A 108 -2.48 -1.95 18.98
N LEU A 109 -1.57 -1.06 18.54
CA LEU A 109 -1.33 0.22 19.21
C LEU A 109 -2.59 1.11 19.26
N PRO A 110 -2.71 1.99 20.28
CA PRO A 110 -3.73 3.03 20.30
C PRO A 110 -3.71 3.90 19.03
N ILE A 111 -4.87 4.47 18.67
CA ILE A 111 -5.02 5.30 17.46
C ILE A 111 -4.05 6.49 17.48
N GLU A 112 -3.88 7.14 18.63
CA GLU A 112 -2.98 8.29 18.77
C GLU A 112 -1.50 7.91 18.54
N GLU A 113 -1.07 6.74 19.02
CA GLU A 113 0.29 6.27 18.77
C GLU A 113 0.52 5.91 17.30
N LYS A 114 -0.47 5.28 16.65
CA LYS A 114 -0.42 5.02 15.20
C LYS A 114 -0.34 6.33 14.41
N LYS A 115 -1.12 7.34 14.80
CA LYS A 115 -1.12 8.66 14.18
C LYS A 115 0.24 9.34 14.35
N LYS A 116 0.80 9.34 15.57
CA LYS A 116 2.15 9.86 15.85
C LYS A 116 3.20 9.17 14.98
N ARG A 117 3.20 7.83 14.96
CA ARG A 117 4.12 7.04 14.11
C ARG A 117 3.98 7.38 12.63
N SER A 118 2.75 7.59 12.15
CA SER A 118 2.51 7.99 10.76
C SER A 118 3.03 9.41 10.47
N GLN A 119 2.84 10.35 11.40
CA GLN A 119 3.32 11.72 11.27
C GLN A 119 4.85 11.78 11.29
N GLU A 120 5.50 11.07 12.20
CA GLU A 120 6.96 10.97 12.28
C GLU A 120 7.56 10.33 11.02
N SER A 121 6.95 9.25 10.54
CA SER A 121 7.32 8.61 9.27
C SER A 121 7.19 9.59 8.11
N PHE A 122 6.06 10.29 8.01
CA PHE A 122 5.83 11.28 6.96
C PHE A 122 6.82 12.44 7.03
N ALA A 123 7.09 12.99 8.22
CA ALA A 123 8.05 14.06 8.45
C ALA A 123 9.47 13.63 8.04
N THR A 124 9.84 12.38 8.34
CA THR A 124 11.12 11.80 7.93
C THR A 124 11.23 11.74 6.40
N VAL A 125 10.20 11.21 5.71
CA VAL A 125 10.21 11.14 4.24
C VAL A 125 10.21 12.53 3.61
N LYS A 126 9.51 13.49 4.22
CA LYS A 126 9.53 14.89 3.79
C LYS A 126 10.93 15.50 3.90
N LYS A 127 11.66 15.23 5.00
CA LYS A 127 13.05 15.67 5.18
C LYS A 127 13.97 15.05 4.12
N MET A 128 13.85 13.74 3.89
CA MET A 128 14.58 13.05 2.81
C MET A 128 14.30 13.71 1.45
N TRP A 129 13.03 14.02 1.14
CA TRP A 129 12.65 14.62 -0.14
C TRP A 129 13.25 16.01 -0.31
N LYS A 130 13.20 16.85 0.73
CA LYS A 130 13.82 18.19 0.71
C LYS A 130 15.33 18.10 0.45
N GLU A 131 16.03 17.22 1.17
CA GLU A 131 17.46 17.02 0.98
C GLU A 131 17.79 16.45 -0.41
N TYR A 132 16.98 15.50 -0.89
CA TYR A 132 17.16 14.91 -2.21
C TYR A 132 17.01 15.96 -3.32
N CYS A 133 16.07 16.90 -3.16
CA CYS A 133 15.76 17.93 -4.16
C CYS A 133 16.55 19.23 -4.00
N GLN A 134 17.49 19.31 -3.05
CA GLN A 134 18.42 20.44 -2.91
C GLN A 134 19.64 20.34 -3.84
N ALA A 135 20.02 19.14 -4.29
CA ALA A 135 21.05 18.89 -5.33
C ALA A 135 20.36 18.55 -6.68
N PRO A 136 21.05 18.58 -7.85
CA PRO A 136 20.48 19.08 -9.12
C PRO A 136 19.08 18.57 -9.46
N LYS A 137 18.24 19.53 -9.85
CA LYS A 137 16.76 19.56 -9.82
C LYS A 137 16.06 18.63 -10.83
N ASP A 138 16.81 17.83 -11.58
CA ASP A 138 16.31 17.14 -12.77
C ASP A 138 15.90 15.69 -12.51
N SER A 139 15.80 15.28 -11.24
CA SER A 139 15.23 13.97 -10.94
C SER A 139 13.70 13.99 -11.14
N THR A 140 13.16 12.89 -11.68
CA THR A 140 11.71 12.65 -11.75
C THR A 140 11.02 12.75 -10.38
N VAL A 141 11.76 12.56 -9.28
CA VAL A 141 11.24 12.67 -7.90
C VAL A 141 10.97 14.12 -7.51
N CYS A 142 11.77 15.07 -8.01
CA CYS A 142 11.69 16.49 -7.64
C CYS A 142 10.75 17.28 -8.56
N THR A 143 10.61 16.89 -9.82
CA THR A 143 9.74 17.56 -10.79
C THR A 143 8.30 17.03 -10.78
N ASN A 144 8.07 15.81 -10.30
CA ASN A 144 6.74 15.17 -10.30
C ASN A 144 5.73 15.88 -9.37
N ASP A 145 4.56 16.20 -9.93
CA ASP A 145 3.51 16.94 -9.23
C ASP A 145 2.96 16.22 -7.99
N LEU A 146 2.88 14.89 -8.03
CA LEU A 146 2.38 14.12 -6.89
C LEU A 146 3.37 14.15 -5.72
N MET A 147 4.66 14.04 -5.99
CA MET A 147 5.71 14.19 -4.97
C MET A 147 5.70 15.59 -4.37
N LYS A 148 5.63 16.65 -5.19
CA LYS A 148 5.51 18.03 -4.72
C LYS A 148 4.25 18.23 -3.87
N LYS A 149 3.08 17.85 -4.38
CA LYS A 149 1.81 17.95 -3.64
C LYS A 149 1.85 17.21 -2.29
N THR A 150 2.60 16.10 -2.23
CA THR A 150 2.75 15.29 -1.03
C THR A 150 3.74 15.89 -0.04
N TYR A 151 4.89 16.41 -0.46
CA TYR A 151 6.00 16.74 0.46
C TYR A 151 6.42 18.21 0.51
N ASP A 152 5.99 19.03 -0.45
CA ASP A 152 6.38 20.44 -0.55
C ASP A 152 5.52 21.36 0.33
N LYS A 153 4.32 20.91 0.72
CA LYS A 153 3.44 21.69 1.61
C LYS A 153 4.11 21.93 2.97
N PRO A 154 3.85 23.06 3.66
CA PRO A 154 4.39 23.39 4.99
C PRO A 154 4.22 22.28 6.01
#